data_AF-A0A8C4KGZ4-F1
#
_entry.id   AF-A0A8C4KGZ4-F1
#
_cell.length_a   1.000
_cell.length_b   1.000
_cell.length_c   1.000
_cell.angle_alpha   90.00
_cell.angle_beta   90.00
_cell.angle_gamma   90.00
#
_symmetry.space_group_name_H-M   'P 1'
#
loop_
_entity.id
_entity.type
_entity.pdbx_description
1 polymer ?
#
loop_
_entity_poly.entity_id
_entity_poly.type
_entity_poly.pdbx_seq_one_letter_code
_entity_poly.pdbx_strand_id
1 'polypeptide(L)'
;MLFTWGIIQHNKLTYTSCHYRPVGAALIVGDFPLEYSPHYLSSVIVNVLEKFPIESEGSSPCIKYTLTVTKRLNDNNITLHLSNPGKDGFRITDVEKTVVIPGSSSFLIMAVLDNQTAIAEPTMPNKVPFNISFPSKQWFMHNFGTINGKKWDLKLDTCRYSIQEHNHIAKNAIKYLDLDTTYNFMFRVTPQYTGKRLGIYLVIGNPSLLEVTTKEYWDEIDNIYYIPLNGNVCFGSANLFSQCKYLQGKSSIAVIIPEASCICETSAYIITLKTGCLYGKSIHYISPVPVTAELWLQKAPKDENGFLILKELPVNYRPPSVHGIAIPISDNFYNADPSKPRMRNYFKISKDSGFYKKCANKSSRAECNCTLAEKMSSLAAFSDCTEKVLRMRYPVTKLPIHFNLKHSNSIKNLSFPYFVTITEVNQRTNWEGSELFHFKVSTVPGVSHCNLSDEFQIYVDDAPLAFPGQYLISALTALLIGSIIFVAFLIQLYDINVWDENWMSSQKSKEIFIAAEYPLML
;
A
#
# COMPACT_ATOMS: atom_id res chain seq x y z
N MET A 1 -43.24 -12.57 21.18
CA MET A 1 -43.95 -13.87 21.24
C MET A 1 -43.01 -14.93 20.68
N LEU A 2 -42.59 -15.90 21.48
CA LEU A 2 -41.92 -17.09 20.96
C LEU A 2 -42.98 -17.95 20.28
N PHE A 3 -43.00 -17.94 18.94
CA PHE A 3 -43.70 -18.95 18.19
C PHE A 3 -42.70 -20.08 17.92
N THR A 4 -42.77 -21.16 18.69
CA THR A 4 -41.99 -22.37 18.39
C THR A 4 -42.72 -23.15 17.31
N TRP A 5 -42.14 -23.16 16.11
CA TRP A 5 -42.54 -24.04 15.02
C TRP A 5 -41.55 -25.19 14.95
N GLY A 6 -42.05 -26.40 14.78
CA GLY A 6 -41.20 -27.51 14.34
C GLY A 6 -41.36 -27.68 12.84
N ILE A 7 -40.27 -27.49 12.10
CA ILE A 7 -40.21 -27.78 10.67
C ILE A 7 -39.51 -29.12 10.53
N ILE A 8 -40.21 -30.08 9.92
CA ILE A 8 -39.68 -31.41 9.60
C ILE A 8 -38.75 -31.25 8.38
N GLN A 9 -37.48 -30.89 8.59
CA GLN A 9 -36.41 -31.20 7.61
C GLN A 9 -34.97 -31.04 8.13
N HIS A 10 -34.11 -31.97 7.71
CA HIS A 10 -32.65 -31.93 7.82
C HIS A 10 -32.07 -30.91 6.84
N ASN A 11 -31.52 -29.80 7.35
CA ASN A 11 -30.30 -29.12 6.87
C ASN A 11 -30.16 -27.74 7.56
N LYS A 12 -28.94 -27.17 7.59
CA LYS A 12 -28.69 -25.78 8.05
C LYS A 12 -29.57 -24.80 7.25
N LEU A 13 -30.58 -24.21 7.89
CA LEU A 13 -31.59 -23.32 7.29
C LEU A 13 -31.26 -21.83 7.39
N THR A 14 -29.97 -21.47 7.47
CA THR A 14 -29.55 -20.08 7.42
C THR A 14 -29.99 -19.45 6.09
N TYR A 15 -30.53 -18.22 6.10
CA TYR A 15 -30.95 -17.45 4.91
C TYR A 15 -32.22 -17.93 4.16
N THR A 16 -33.10 -18.65 4.85
CA THR A 16 -34.34 -19.15 4.25
C THR A 16 -35.55 -18.37 4.80
N SER A 17 -36.46 -17.92 3.94
CA SER A 17 -37.76 -17.32 4.30
C SER A 17 -38.90 -18.33 4.15
N CYS A 18 -39.80 -18.36 5.12
CA CYS A 18 -41.05 -19.11 5.06
C CYS A 18 -42.16 -18.20 4.56
N HIS A 19 -42.83 -18.58 3.47
CA HIS A 19 -43.95 -17.87 2.86
C HIS A 19 -45.21 -18.70 2.94
N TYR A 20 -46.32 -18.09 3.34
CA TYR A 20 -47.65 -18.69 3.30
C TYR A 20 -48.49 -18.04 2.19
N ARG A 21 -49.12 -18.85 1.32
CA ARG A 21 -49.94 -18.34 0.22
C ARG A 21 -51.37 -18.07 0.72
N PRO A 22 -51.96 -16.86 0.56
CA PRO A 22 -51.47 -15.69 -0.17
C PRO A 22 -50.82 -14.59 0.70
N VAL A 23 -50.78 -14.73 2.03
CA VAL A 23 -50.27 -13.71 2.98
C VAL A 23 -49.51 -14.40 4.10
N GLY A 24 -48.42 -13.78 4.58
CA GLY A 24 -47.63 -14.24 5.73
C GLY A 24 -46.23 -14.66 5.35
N ALA A 25 -45.23 -14.07 6.02
CA ALA A 25 -43.83 -14.30 5.72
C ALA A 25 -42.98 -14.18 6.99
N ALA A 26 -42.00 -15.06 7.15
CA ALA A 26 -41.02 -14.97 8.22
C ALA A 26 -39.61 -15.34 7.75
N LEU A 27 -38.60 -14.66 8.28
CA LEU A 27 -37.19 -14.92 7.99
C LEU A 27 -36.60 -15.83 9.07
N ILE A 28 -36.00 -16.95 8.69
CA ILE A 28 -35.27 -17.82 9.63
C ILE A 28 -33.95 -17.14 10.00
N VAL A 29 -33.76 -16.88 11.29
CA VAL A 29 -32.59 -16.15 11.83
C VAL A 29 -31.66 -17.04 12.67
N GLY A 30 -32.08 -18.26 12.99
CA GLY A 30 -31.26 -19.21 13.73
C GLY A 30 -31.96 -20.53 13.96
N ASP A 31 -31.21 -21.48 14.48
CA ASP A 31 -31.69 -22.76 15.00
C ASP A 31 -32.14 -22.61 16.46
N PHE A 32 -33.19 -23.36 16.82
CA PHE A 32 -33.62 -23.49 18.20
C PHE A 32 -33.38 -24.94 18.63
N PRO A 33 -32.46 -25.19 19.58
CA PRO A 33 -32.16 -26.55 20.02
C PRO A 33 -33.40 -27.15 20.70
N LEU A 34 -33.92 -28.24 20.13
CA LEU A 34 -34.99 -29.05 20.73
C LEU A 34 -34.35 -30.20 21.52
N GLU A 35 -34.61 -30.26 22.82
CA GLU A 35 -34.16 -31.37 23.67
C GLU A 35 -35.23 -32.47 23.86
N TYR A 36 -36.47 -32.28 23.39
CA TYR A 36 -37.62 -32.96 24.04
C TYR A 36 -38.62 -33.74 23.15
N SER A 37 -38.60 -33.72 21.81
CA SER A 37 -39.64 -34.44 21.03
C SER A 37 -39.11 -35.23 19.81
N PRO A 38 -39.56 -36.48 19.60
CA PRO A 38 -39.25 -37.29 18.42
C PRO A 38 -40.05 -36.91 17.17
N HIS A 39 -41.10 -36.07 17.28
CA HIS A 39 -42.00 -35.73 16.18
C HIS A 39 -41.62 -34.44 15.44
N TYR A 40 -40.81 -33.58 16.05
CA TYR A 40 -40.23 -32.41 15.41
C TYR A 40 -38.80 -32.71 14.98
N LEU A 41 -38.49 -32.67 13.68
CA LEU A 41 -37.10 -32.89 13.21
C LEU A 41 -36.16 -31.71 13.54
N SER A 42 -36.70 -30.49 13.59
CA SER A 42 -35.92 -29.28 13.83
C SER A 42 -36.83 -28.14 14.30
N SER A 43 -36.29 -27.20 15.04
CA SER A 43 -36.94 -25.93 15.36
C SER A 43 -36.03 -24.77 14.96
N VAL A 44 -36.66 -23.68 14.53
CA VAL A 44 -35.99 -22.50 14.02
C VAL A 44 -36.55 -21.26 14.67
N ILE A 45 -35.67 -20.29 14.90
CA ILE A 45 -36.04 -18.95 15.33
C ILE A 45 -36.34 -18.14 14.07
N VAL A 46 -37.49 -17.49 14.06
CA VAL A 46 -37.93 -16.69 12.90
C VAL A 46 -38.30 -15.26 13.30
N ASN A 47 -37.96 -14.31 12.44
CA ASN A 47 -38.48 -12.95 12.49
C ASN A 47 -39.71 -12.85 11.58
N VAL A 48 -40.88 -12.62 12.16
CA VAL A 48 -42.13 -12.47 11.41
C VAL A 48 -42.11 -11.12 10.69
N LEU A 49 -42.16 -11.17 9.36
CA LEU A 49 -42.18 -10.00 8.48
C LEU A 49 -43.64 -9.57 8.21
N GLU A 50 -44.48 -10.56 7.90
CA GLU A 50 -45.91 -10.40 7.68
C GLU A 50 -46.67 -11.42 8.51
N LYS A 51 -47.81 -11.01 9.07
CA LYS A 51 -48.62 -11.86 9.94
C LYS A 51 -49.15 -13.08 9.17
N PHE A 52 -48.99 -14.26 9.76
CA PHE A 52 -49.57 -15.48 9.21
C PHE A 52 -51.09 -15.52 9.44
N PRO A 53 -51.86 -16.04 8.46
CA PRO A 53 -53.31 -16.08 8.56
C PRO A 53 -53.75 -17.08 9.62
N ILE A 54 -54.85 -16.73 10.28
CA ILE A 54 -55.55 -17.59 11.23
C ILE A 54 -56.64 -18.34 10.44
N GLU A 55 -56.83 -19.61 10.76
CA GLU A 55 -57.88 -20.44 10.13
C GLU A 55 -59.27 -19.86 10.38
N SER A 56 -60.10 -19.88 9.33
CA SER A 56 -61.46 -19.35 9.40
C SER A 56 -62.44 -20.40 9.89
N GLU A 57 -63.57 -19.94 10.46
CA GLU A 57 -64.64 -20.80 10.94
C GLU A 57 -65.23 -21.72 9.88
N GLY A 58 -65.20 -21.31 8.59
CA GLY A 58 -65.65 -22.16 7.49
C GLY A 58 -64.72 -23.34 7.21
N SER A 59 -63.41 -23.14 7.42
CA SER A 59 -62.38 -24.16 7.19
C SER A 59 -62.22 -25.09 8.40
N SER A 60 -62.28 -24.53 9.60
CA SER A 60 -62.09 -25.23 10.88
C SER A 60 -63.17 -24.78 11.88
N PRO A 61 -64.37 -25.38 11.88
CA PRO A 61 -65.48 -24.91 12.73
C PRO A 61 -65.22 -25.06 14.24
N CYS A 62 -64.30 -25.94 14.62
CA CYS A 62 -63.88 -26.19 16.00
C CYS A 62 -63.45 -24.93 16.76
N ILE A 63 -62.97 -23.88 16.07
CA ILE A 63 -62.51 -22.61 16.68
C ILE A 63 -63.64 -21.79 17.35
N LYS A 64 -64.90 -22.12 17.09
CA LYS A 64 -66.08 -21.52 17.74
C LYS A 64 -66.30 -21.99 19.17
N TYR A 65 -65.70 -23.13 19.53
CA TYR A 65 -66.01 -23.83 20.77
C TYR A 65 -64.96 -23.56 21.84
N THR A 66 -65.38 -23.81 23.09
CA THR A 66 -64.48 -23.71 24.24
C THR A 66 -63.58 -24.94 24.26
N LEU A 67 -62.27 -24.71 24.25
CA LEU A 67 -61.24 -25.74 24.24
C LEU A 67 -60.73 -26.00 25.66
N THR A 68 -60.65 -27.26 26.08
CA THR A 68 -60.03 -27.66 27.34
C THR A 68 -58.88 -28.61 27.05
N VAL A 69 -57.74 -28.37 27.70
CA VAL A 69 -56.53 -29.19 27.52
C VAL A 69 -56.41 -30.16 28.70
N THR A 70 -56.34 -31.46 28.42
CA THR A 70 -56.27 -32.50 29.45
C THR A 70 -55.06 -33.40 29.23
N LYS A 71 -54.51 -33.94 30.33
CA LYS A 71 -53.34 -34.82 30.31
C LYS A 71 -53.79 -36.26 30.03
N ARG A 72 -53.09 -36.95 29.12
CA ARG A 72 -53.26 -38.40 28.95
C ARG A 72 -52.38 -39.12 29.96
N LEU A 73 -52.90 -40.15 30.61
CA LEU A 73 -52.26 -40.77 31.79
C LEU A 73 -50.90 -41.44 31.48
N ASN A 74 -50.62 -41.84 30.23
CA ASN A 74 -49.44 -42.65 29.87
C ASN A 74 -48.64 -42.20 28.63
N ASP A 75 -48.94 -41.06 28.00
CA ASP A 75 -48.21 -40.55 26.82
C ASP A 75 -47.75 -39.10 27.06
N ASN A 76 -46.69 -38.66 26.36
CA ASN A 76 -46.33 -37.23 26.25
C ASN A 76 -47.40 -36.42 25.47
N ASN A 77 -48.35 -37.12 24.84
CA ASN A 77 -49.45 -36.52 24.10
C ASN A 77 -50.54 -36.02 25.04
N ILE A 78 -51.18 -34.92 24.65
CA ILE A 78 -52.29 -34.33 25.38
C ILE A 78 -53.58 -34.46 24.59
N THR A 79 -54.70 -34.34 25.28
CA THR A 79 -56.03 -34.38 24.66
C THR A 79 -56.65 -32.99 24.67
N LEU A 80 -57.01 -32.53 23.47
CA LEU A 80 -57.76 -31.31 23.23
C LEU A 80 -59.25 -31.68 23.17
N HIS A 81 -60.04 -31.09 24.07
CA HIS A 81 -61.47 -31.40 24.21
C HIS A 81 -62.34 -30.17 24.01
N LEU A 82 -63.36 -30.26 23.15
CA LEU A 82 -64.32 -29.19 22.90
C LEU A 82 -65.59 -29.35 23.76
N SER A 83 -66.14 -28.24 24.26
CA SER A 83 -67.41 -28.26 24.99
C SER A 83 -68.60 -28.30 24.02
N ASN A 84 -69.30 -29.45 23.98
CA ASN A 84 -70.54 -29.71 23.22
C ASN A 84 -70.55 -29.20 21.76
N PRO A 85 -69.62 -29.66 20.88
CA PRO A 85 -69.48 -29.11 19.54
C PRO A 85 -70.56 -29.53 18.51
N GLY A 86 -71.44 -30.47 18.85
CA GLY A 86 -72.44 -30.97 17.91
C GLY A 86 -71.79 -31.55 16.64
N LYS A 87 -72.16 -31.05 15.45
CA LYS A 87 -71.56 -31.48 14.17
C LYS A 87 -70.38 -30.62 13.70
N ASP A 88 -70.14 -29.48 14.34
CA ASP A 88 -69.16 -28.46 13.92
C ASP A 88 -67.87 -28.52 14.77
N GLY A 89 -67.46 -29.73 15.13
CA GLY A 89 -66.28 -29.98 15.95
C GLY A 89 -64.97 -30.12 15.17
N PHE A 90 -64.01 -30.84 15.75
CA PHE A 90 -62.77 -31.20 15.05
C PHE A 90 -63.08 -32.00 13.78
N ARG A 91 -62.36 -31.70 12.70
CA ARG A 91 -62.44 -32.41 11.42
C ARG A 91 -61.15 -33.14 11.15
N ILE A 92 -61.20 -34.22 10.37
CA ILE A 92 -59.99 -34.94 9.94
C ILE A 92 -59.04 -34.02 9.15
N THR A 93 -59.58 -32.97 8.53
CA THR A 93 -58.80 -31.91 7.86
C THR A 93 -57.98 -31.04 8.82
N ASP A 94 -58.22 -31.13 10.13
CA ASP A 94 -57.53 -30.36 11.18
C ASP A 94 -56.24 -31.03 11.66
N VAL A 95 -55.98 -32.27 11.24
CA VAL A 95 -54.69 -32.95 11.45
C VAL A 95 -53.56 -32.10 10.85
N GLU A 96 -52.44 -32.00 11.58
CA GLU A 96 -51.28 -31.13 11.33
C GLU A 96 -51.54 -29.61 11.45
N LYS A 97 -52.74 -29.18 11.82
CA LYS A 97 -52.97 -27.79 12.22
C LYS A 97 -52.44 -27.56 13.64
N THR A 98 -51.97 -26.35 13.90
CA THR A 98 -51.41 -25.95 15.17
C THR A 98 -52.39 -25.04 15.91
N VAL A 99 -52.75 -25.44 17.12
CA VAL A 99 -53.51 -24.63 18.08
C VAL A 99 -52.54 -23.74 18.85
N VAL A 100 -52.82 -22.45 18.89
CA VAL A 100 -52.00 -21.45 19.59
C VAL A 100 -52.84 -20.77 20.67
N ILE A 101 -52.35 -20.84 21.90
CA ILE A 101 -52.91 -20.14 23.06
C ILE A 101 -51.89 -19.08 23.50
N PRO A 102 -52.20 -17.78 23.36
CA PRO A 102 -51.28 -16.72 23.78
C PRO A 102 -50.82 -16.88 25.23
N GLY A 103 -49.50 -16.82 25.46
CA GLY A 103 -48.90 -16.95 26.80
C GLY A 103 -48.71 -18.38 27.31
N SER A 104 -49.16 -19.41 26.57
CA SER A 104 -49.05 -20.83 26.93
C SER A 104 -48.30 -21.64 25.85
N SER A 105 -48.26 -22.97 25.97
CA SER A 105 -47.81 -23.86 24.90
C SER A 105 -48.72 -23.79 23.67
N SER A 106 -48.13 -23.98 22.48
CA SER A 106 -48.88 -24.33 21.26
C SER A 106 -49.02 -25.85 21.16
N PHE A 107 -49.98 -26.33 20.37
CA PHE A 107 -50.29 -27.74 20.24
C PHE A 107 -50.45 -28.15 18.78
N LEU A 108 -49.64 -29.08 18.30
CA LEU A 108 -49.78 -29.67 16.98
C LEU A 108 -50.80 -30.80 17.03
N ILE A 109 -51.87 -30.74 16.24
CA ILE A 109 -52.86 -31.81 16.18
C ILE A 109 -52.27 -33.00 15.43
N MET A 110 -52.09 -34.12 16.12
CA MET A 110 -51.52 -35.34 15.57
C MET A 110 -52.59 -36.27 15.02
N ALA A 111 -53.76 -36.32 15.67
CA ALA A 111 -54.89 -37.12 15.24
C ALA A 111 -56.20 -36.53 15.76
N VAL A 112 -57.29 -36.72 15.02
CA VAL A 112 -58.65 -36.39 15.45
C VAL A 112 -59.37 -37.70 15.72
N LEU A 113 -59.86 -37.89 16.95
CA LEU A 113 -60.53 -39.12 17.36
C LEU A 113 -62.01 -39.07 17.01
N ASP A 114 -62.64 -37.94 17.34
CA ASP A 114 -64.03 -37.64 17.03
C ASP A 114 -64.21 -36.11 16.89
N ASN A 115 -65.44 -35.65 16.70
CA ASN A 115 -65.73 -34.23 16.59
C ASN A 115 -65.46 -33.45 17.89
N GLN A 116 -65.30 -34.11 19.03
CA GLN A 116 -65.12 -33.50 20.34
C GLN A 116 -63.66 -33.52 20.81
N THR A 117 -62.90 -34.52 20.38
CA THR A 117 -61.58 -34.83 20.93
C THR A 117 -60.52 -34.99 19.85
N ALA A 118 -59.39 -34.33 20.07
CA ALA A 118 -58.20 -34.44 19.23
C ALA A 118 -56.97 -34.72 20.10
N ILE A 119 -56.06 -35.54 19.59
CA ILE A 119 -54.75 -35.78 20.18
C ILE A 119 -53.80 -34.72 19.62
N ALA A 120 -53.09 -34.04 20.52
CA ALA A 120 -52.11 -33.05 20.13
C ALA A 120 -50.81 -33.18 20.92
N GLU A 121 -49.75 -32.59 20.40
CA GLU A 121 -48.44 -32.56 21.03
C GLU A 121 -48.03 -31.13 21.39
N PRO A 122 -47.62 -30.86 22.64
CA PRO A 122 -47.22 -29.53 23.07
C PRO A 122 -45.83 -29.14 22.54
N THR A 123 -45.70 -27.91 22.00
CA THR A 123 -44.40 -27.35 21.63
C THR A 123 -43.58 -26.91 22.84
N MET A 124 -44.23 -26.63 23.98
CA MET A 124 -43.59 -26.30 25.27
C MET A 124 -44.28 -27.07 26.41
N PRO A 125 -43.93 -28.35 26.65
CA PRO A 125 -44.56 -29.21 27.65
C PRO A 125 -44.64 -28.60 29.06
N ASN A 126 -43.65 -27.80 29.46
CA ASN A 126 -43.60 -27.15 30.78
C ASN A 126 -44.58 -25.97 30.92
N LYS A 127 -45.22 -25.52 29.85
CA LYS A 127 -46.18 -24.40 29.82
C LYS A 127 -47.58 -24.82 29.36
N VAL A 128 -47.93 -26.09 29.54
CA VAL A 128 -49.25 -26.61 29.17
C VAL A 128 -50.28 -26.25 30.25
N PRO A 129 -51.39 -25.57 29.90
CA PRO A 129 -52.43 -25.16 30.84
C PRO A 129 -53.46 -26.28 31.03
N PHE A 130 -53.11 -27.29 31.83
CA PHE A 130 -53.99 -28.43 32.09
C PHE A 130 -55.28 -28.04 32.83
N ASN A 131 -56.40 -28.64 32.41
CA ASN A 131 -57.73 -28.48 32.99
C ASN A 131 -58.24 -27.02 33.00
N ILE A 132 -57.71 -26.19 32.11
CA ILE A 132 -58.17 -24.81 31.89
C ILE A 132 -58.98 -24.78 30.59
N SER A 133 -60.12 -24.10 30.65
CA SER A 133 -61.02 -23.91 29.51
C SER A 133 -60.78 -22.55 28.85
N PHE A 134 -60.59 -22.56 27.53
CA PHE A 134 -60.33 -21.40 26.70
C PHE A 134 -61.55 -21.14 25.79
N PRO A 135 -62.35 -20.10 26.07
CA PRO A 135 -63.42 -19.66 25.19
C PRO A 135 -62.95 -19.37 23.77
N SER A 136 -63.89 -19.36 22.82
CA SER A 136 -63.61 -18.90 21.46
C SER A 136 -62.94 -17.52 21.44
N LYS A 137 -62.03 -17.31 20.49
CA LYS A 137 -61.17 -16.12 20.33
C LYS A 137 -60.05 -15.95 21.37
N GLN A 138 -59.98 -16.78 22.42
CA GLN A 138 -58.82 -16.83 23.33
C GLN A 138 -57.74 -17.82 22.86
N TRP A 139 -58.05 -18.61 21.85
CA TRP A 139 -57.12 -19.50 21.17
C TRP A 139 -57.35 -19.40 19.67
N PHE A 140 -56.31 -19.71 18.90
CA PHE A 140 -56.31 -19.59 17.44
C PHE A 140 -55.79 -20.87 16.82
N MET A 141 -56.12 -21.09 15.55
CA MET A 141 -55.58 -22.20 14.79
C MET A 141 -54.84 -21.68 13.57
N HIS A 142 -53.65 -22.21 13.34
CA HIS A 142 -52.89 -21.98 12.12
C HIS A 142 -52.68 -23.28 11.38
N ASN A 143 -52.72 -23.22 10.05
CA ASN A 143 -52.56 -24.38 9.21
C ASN A 143 -51.19 -24.37 8.55
N PHE A 144 -50.22 -25.01 9.19
CA PHE A 144 -48.91 -25.26 8.59
C PHE A 144 -48.74 -26.73 8.20
N GLY A 145 -49.87 -27.44 8.06
CA GLY A 145 -49.88 -28.85 7.66
C GLY A 145 -49.44 -29.05 6.21
N THR A 146 -49.05 -30.29 5.93
CA THR A 146 -48.63 -30.77 4.62
C THR A 146 -49.64 -31.74 4.00
N ILE A 147 -50.43 -32.45 4.82
CA ILE A 147 -51.37 -33.49 4.38
C ILE A 147 -52.52 -32.93 3.52
N ASN A 148 -53.10 -31.78 3.90
CA ASN A 148 -54.29 -31.22 3.24
C ASN A 148 -53.96 -30.08 2.27
N GLY A 149 -52.91 -30.29 1.46
CA GLY A 149 -52.38 -29.32 0.51
C GLY A 149 -51.47 -28.30 1.19
N LYS A 150 -50.17 -28.36 0.89
CA LYS A 150 -49.15 -27.47 1.45
C LYS A 150 -49.42 -26.01 1.03
N LYS A 151 -49.81 -25.17 2.00
CA LYS A 151 -50.08 -23.73 1.80
C LYS A 151 -48.85 -22.84 2.04
N TRP A 152 -47.74 -23.42 2.48
CA TRP A 152 -46.49 -22.71 2.75
C TRP A 152 -45.33 -23.21 1.89
N ASP A 153 -44.27 -22.42 1.82
CA ASP A 153 -43.08 -22.64 1.02
C ASP A 153 -41.85 -22.09 1.76
N LEU A 154 -40.71 -22.77 1.64
CA LEU A 154 -39.42 -22.29 2.10
C LEU A 154 -38.61 -21.84 0.89
N LYS A 155 -38.29 -20.56 0.84
CA LYS A 155 -37.53 -19.94 -0.25
C LYS A 155 -36.25 -19.34 0.28
N LEU A 156 -35.26 -19.19 -0.57
CA LEU A 156 -34.11 -18.35 -0.23
C LEU A 156 -34.57 -16.91 -0.08
N ASP A 157 -34.04 -16.23 0.94
CA ASP A 157 -34.42 -14.85 1.22
C ASP A 157 -33.99 -13.91 0.08
N THR A 158 -34.75 -12.85 -0.15
CA THR A 158 -34.43 -11.84 -1.16
C THR A 158 -33.33 -10.88 -0.69
N CYS A 159 -32.78 -10.12 -1.63
CA CYS A 159 -31.71 -9.17 -1.32
C CYS A 159 -32.24 -7.89 -0.70
N ARG A 160 -32.16 -7.83 0.63
CA ARG A 160 -32.61 -6.69 1.44
C ARG A 160 -31.54 -5.63 1.66
N TYR A 161 -30.32 -5.85 1.16
CA TYR A 161 -29.17 -4.99 1.41
C TYR A 161 -28.36 -4.79 0.13
N SER A 162 -27.84 -3.58 -0.04
CA SER A 162 -26.88 -3.25 -1.10
C SER A 162 -25.66 -2.57 -0.52
N ILE A 163 -24.47 -3.05 -0.91
CA ILE A 163 -23.18 -2.41 -0.61
C ILE A 163 -22.70 -1.70 -1.86
N GLN A 164 -22.28 -0.45 -1.71
CA GLN A 164 -21.64 0.35 -2.75
C GLN A 164 -20.43 1.08 -2.19
N GLU A 165 -19.41 1.33 -3.01
CA GLU A 165 -18.30 2.22 -2.66
C GLU A 165 -18.62 3.62 -3.18
N HIS A 166 -18.35 4.65 -2.36
CA HIS A 166 -18.78 6.03 -2.58
C HIS A 166 -18.26 6.62 -3.89
N ASN A 167 -17.03 6.28 -4.30
CA ASN A 167 -16.41 6.75 -5.53
C ASN A 167 -16.69 5.84 -6.74
N HIS A 168 -17.68 4.95 -6.64
CA HIS A 168 -18.06 3.99 -7.68
C HIS A 168 -16.89 3.15 -8.20
N ILE A 169 -15.95 2.78 -7.32
CA ILE A 169 -14.92 1.81 -7.67
C ILE A 169 -15.61 0.50 -8.12
N ALA A 170 -15.03 -0.18 -9.11
CA ALA A 170 -15.54 -1.47 -9.56
C ALA A 170 -15.32 -2.54 -8.49
N LYS A 171 -16.26 -3.48 -8.36
CA LYS A 171 -16.08 -4.68 -7.54
C LYS A 171 -14.81 -5.43 -8.00
N ASN A 172 -14.01 -5.93 -7.08
CA ASN A 172 -12.74 -6.61 -7.34
C ASN A 172 -11.67 -5.73 -8.02
N ALA A 173 -11.76 -4.40 -7.88
CA ALA A 173 -10.72 -3.51 -8.37
C ALA A 173 -9.35 -3.83 -7.73
N ILE A 174 -8.31 -3.74 -8.54
CA ILE A 174 -6.92 -3.84 -8.08
C ILE A 174 -6.36 -2.41 -7.98
N LYS A 175 -5.92 -2.02 -6.78
CA LYS A 175 -5.20 -0.77 -6.54
C LYS A 175 -3.76 -1.06 -6.14
N TYR A 176 -2.84 -0.22 -6.59
CA TYR A 176 -1.41 -0.34 -6.30
C TYR A 176 -1.05 0.58 -5.14
N LEU A 177 -0.43 0.02 -4.11
CA LEU A 177 -0.08 0.72 -2.89
C LEU A 177 1.45 0.76 -2.76
N ASP A 178 1.99 1.97 -2.72
CA ASP A 178 3.41 2.24 -2.51
C ASP A 178 3.65 2.79 -1.09
N LEU A 179 4.92 2.96 -0.74
CA LEU A 179 5.33 3.26 0.63
C LEU A 179 4.87 4.63 1.16
N ASP A 180 4.51 5.57 0.30
CA ASP A 180 4.07 6.93 0.64
C ASP A 180 2.61 7.19 0.24
N THR A 181 1.88 6.12 -0.04
CA THR A 181 0.49 6.19 -0.51
C THR A 181 -0.46 5.66 0.56
N THR A 182 -1.54 6.41 0.76
CA THR A 182 -2.68 6.00 1.58
C THR A 182 -3.92 6.09 0.72
N TYR A 183 -4.75 5.04 0.72
CA TYR A 183 -6.06 5.07 0.09
C TYR A 183 -7.15 5.16 1.14
N ASN A 184 -8.11 6.04 0.88
CA ASN A 184 -9.32 6.17 1.67
C ASN A 184 -10.48 5.58 0.86
N PHE A 185 -11.08 4.52 1.37
CA PHE A 185 -12.27 3.89 0.81
C PHE A 185 -13.46 4.24 1.69
N MET A 186 -14.63 4.44 1.09
CA MET A 186 -15.85 4.67 1.85
C MET A 186 -16.94 3.75 1.32
N PHE A 187 -17.40 2.84 2.18
CA PHE A 187 -18.48 1.92 1.84
C PHE A 187 -19.79 2.44 2.39
N ARG A 188 -20.80 2.45 1.52
CA ARG A 188 -22.18 2.77 1.81
C ARG A 188 -22.99 1.47 1.82
N VAL A 189 -23.63 1.16 2.94
CA VAL A 189 -24.60 0.07 3.02
C VAL A 189 -26.00 0.65 3.19
N THR A 190 -26.88 0.31 2.25
CA THR A 190 -28.28 0.76 2.26
C THR A 190 -29.18 -0.45 2.51
N PRO A 191 -29.97 -0.47 3.60
CA PRO A 191 -31.02 -1.44 3.82
C PRO A 191 -32.28 -1.07 3.03
N GLN A 192 -33.00 -2.08 2.54
CA GLN A 192 -34.25 -1.88 1.80
C GLN A 192 -35.45 -1.63 2.72
N TYR A 193 -35.34 -1.98 4.01
CA TYR A 193 -36.36 -1.78 5.03
C TYR A 193 -35.75 -1.14 6.29
N THR A 194 -36.47 -0.19 6.87
CA THR A 194 -36.04 0.58 8.04
C THR A 194 -36.09 -0.27 9.31
N GLY A 195 -35.09 -0.09 10.18
CA GLY A 195 -35.24 -0.42 11.61
C GLY A 195 -34.40 -1.55 12.20
N LYS A 196 -33.38 -2.09 11.52
CA LYS A 196 -32.42 -2.99 12.18
C LYS A 196 -30.97 -2.60 11.93
N ARG A 197 -30.22 -2.47 13.03
CA ARG A 197 -28.78 -2.25 13.01
C ARG A 197 -28.07 -3.51 12.50
N LEU A 198 -27.24 -3.40 11.45
CA LEU A 198 -26.48 -4.53 10.89
C LEU A 198 -25.12 -4.69 11.54
N GLY A 199 -24.64 -5.93 11.65
CA GLY A 199 -23.24 -6.22 11.95
C GLY A 199 -22.44 -6.32 10.65
N ILE A 200 -21.56 -5.37 10.38
CA ILE A 200 -20.70 -5.41 9.18
C ILE A 200 -19.34 -5.98 9.57
N TYR A 201 -18.82 -6.88 8.74
CA TYR A 201 -17.54 -7.54 8.99
C TYR A 201 -16.49 -7.05 8.01
N LEU A 202 -15.34 -6.67 8.54
CA LEU A 202 -14.14 -6.39 7.76
C LEU A 202 -13.16 -7.55 7.86
N VAL A 203 -12.78 -8.11 6.71
CA VAL A 203 -11.78 -9.18 6.62
C VAL A 203 -10.61 -8.70 5.78
N ILE A 204 -9.40 -8.89 6.32
CA ILE A 204 -8.14 -8.56 5.64
C ILE A 204 -7.46 -9.88 5.28
N GLY A 205 -7.19 -10.09 3.99
CA GLY A 205 -6.63 -11.34 3.50
C GLY A 205 -5.23 -11.62 4.02
N ASN A 206 -4.30 -10.66 3.86
CA ASN A 206 -2.96 -10.73 4.42
C ASN A 206 -2.69 -9.46 5.26
N PRO A 207 -2.82 -9.55 6.61
CA PRO A 207 -2.61 -8.42 7.51
C PRO A 207 -1.13 -8.06 7.68
N SER A 208 -0.19 -8.89 7.21
CA SER A 208 1.24 -8.59 7.27
C SER A 208 1.71 -7.60 6.19
N LEU A 209 0.84 -7.23 5.25
CA LEU A 209 1.16 -6.31 4.15
C LEU A 209 0.51 -4.93 4.30
N LEU A 210 -0.58 -4.84 5.06
CA LEU A 210 -1.45 -3.66 5.10
C LEU A 210 -1.78 -3.29 6.54
N GLU A 211 -1.67 -2.01 6.83
CA GLU A 211 -2.31 -1.42 7.99
C GLU A 211 -3.64 -0.83 7.51
N VAL A 212 -4.71 -1.19 8.21
CA VAL A 212 -6.06 -0.74 7.88
C VAL A 212 -6.67 -0.14 9.13
N THR A 213 -7.03 1.13 9.04
CA THR A 213 -7.76 1.83 10.10
C THR A 213 -9.19 2.07 9.65
N THR A 214 -10.14 1.84 10.56
CA THR A 214 -11.58 1.88 10.27
C THR A 214 -12.26 2.79 11.27
N LYS A 215 -13.29 3.50 10.83
CA LYS A 215 -14.24 4.18 11.72
C LYS A 215 -15.63 3.90 11.19
N GLU A 216 -16.49 3.28 11.99
CA GLU A 216 -17.86 2.98 11.58
C GLU A 216 -18.80 4.06 12.10
N TYR A 217 -19.69 4.57 11.24
CA TYR A 217 -20.76 5.47 11.66
C TYR A 217 -22.09 5.10 11.01
N TRP A 218 -23.17 5.28 11.77
CA TRP A 218 -24.55 5.05 11.35
C TRP A 218 -25.25 6.40 11.24
N ASP A 219 -25.83 6.66 10.08
CA ASP A 219 -26.68 7.83 9.86
C ASP A 219 -28.15 7.44 10.07
N GLU A 220 -28.74 7.96 11.15
CA GLU A 220 -30.12 7.70 11.52
C GLU A 220 -31.13 8.38 10.58
N ILE A 221 -30.73 9.45 9.88
CA ILE A 221 -31.61 10.22 9.00
C ILE A 221 -31.87 9.43 7.71
N ASP A 222 -30.80 8.94 7.08
CA ASP A 222 -30.88 8.24 5.81
C ASP A 222 -30.93 6.70 5.95
N ASN A 223 -30.81 6.16 7.17
CA ASN A 223 -30.64 4.73 7.47
C ASN A 223 -29.46 4.10 6.71
N ILE A 224 -28.31 4.79 6.65
CA ILE A 224 -27.13 4.36 5.90
C ILE A 224 -25.96 4.08 6.83
N TYR A 225 -25.22 2.99 6.57
CA TYR A 225 -23.89 2.82 7.15
C TYR A 225 -22.82 3.38 6.25
N TYR A 226 -21.87 4.06 6.87
CA TYR A 226 -20.65 4.47 6.23
C TYR A 226 -19.44 3.88 6.94
N ILE A 227 -18.52 3.35 6.13
CA ILE A 227 -17.29 2.72 6.61
C ILE A 227 -16.12 3.36 5.86
N PRO A 228 -15.59 4.49 6.35
CA PRO A 228 -14.28 4.96 5.96
C PRO A 228 -13.20 3.96 6.39
N LEU A 229 -12.44 3.50 5.42
CA LEU A 229 -11.26 2.68 5.60
C LEU A 229 -10.05 3.43 5.03
N ASN A 230 -9.03 3.62 5.85
CA ASN A 230 -7.74 4.10 5.35
C ASN A 230 -6.78 2.91 5.31
N GLY A 231 -6.37 2.53 4.11
CA GLY A 231 -5.39 1.49 3.85
C GLY A 231 -4.04 2.10 3.47
N ASN A 232 -3.01 1.76 4.23
CA ASN A 232 -1.62 2.12 3.99
C ASN A 232 -0.75 0.87 4.04
N VAL A 233 0.44 0.92 3.42
CA VAL A 233 1.46 -0.11 3.67
C VAL A 233 1.80 -0.03 5.15
N CYS A 234 1.93 -1.17 5.83
CA CYS A 234 2.39 -1.17 7.22
C CYS A 234 3.74 -0.44 7.32
N PHE A 235 3.77 0.68 8.03
CA PHE A 235 5.00 1.29 8.53
C PHE A 235 4.97 1.18 10.03
N GLY A 236 6.09 0.78 10.63
CA GLY A 236 6.20 0.64 12.08
C GLY A 236 5.74 1.91 12.79
N SER A 237 4.51 1.90 13.29
CA SER A 237 4.15 2.67 14.47
C SER A 237 5.01 2.17 15.64
N ALA A 238 5.25 3.02 16.64
CA ALA A 238 6.17 2.79 17.75
C ALA A 238 5.92 1.53 18.61
N ASN A 239 4.99 0.66 18.22
CA ASN A 239 4.76 -0.64 18.83
C ASN A 239 5.70 -1.68 18.19
N LEU A 240 6.63 -2.16 19.02
CA LEU A 240 7.72 -3.11 18.77
C LEU A 240 7.37 -4.46 18.08
N PHE A 241 6.13 -4.69 17.68
CA PHE A 241 5.60 -6.00 17.27
C PHE A 241 5.12 -6.11 15.80
N SER A 242 5.12 -5.05 15.00
CA SER A 242 4.76 -5.17 13.56
C SER A 242 5.96 -5.61 12.71
N GLN A 243 6.07 -6.91 12.44
CA GLN A 243 7.08 -7.52 11.56
C GLN A 243 6.90 -7.21 10.06
N CYS A 244 6.17 -6.16 9.70
CA CYS A 244 5.77 -5.86 8.33
C CYS A 244 6.72 -4.84 7.70
N LYS A 245 7.94 -5.25 7.35
CA LYS A 245 8.96 -4.36 6.75
C LYS A 245 9.02 -4.55 5.24
N TYR A 246 8.59 -3.55 4.47
CA TYR A 246 8.85 -3.41 3.02
C TYR A 246 8.47 -4.62 2.14
N LEU A 247 7.46 -5.39 2.55
CA LEU A 247 7.05 -6.61 1.85
C LEU A 247 6.19 -6.28 0.62
N GLN A 248 6.58 -6.84 -0.51
CA GLN A 248 5.78 -6.83 -1.73
C GLN A 248 4.83 -8.03 -1.74
N GLY A 249 3.60 -7.80 -2.17
CA GLY A 249 2.59 -8.85 -2.24
C GLY A 249 1.23 -8.33 -2.63
N LYS A 250 0.23 -9.18 -2.44
CA LYS A 250 -1.17 -8.83 -2.63
C LYS A 250 -1.93 -9.14 -1.35
N SER A 251 -2.83 -8.24 -0.98
CA SER A 251 -3.77 -8.44 0.10
C SER A 251 -5.12 -7.91 -0.36
N SER A 252 -6.20 -8.38 0.26
CA SER A 252 -7.54 -7.98 -0.11
C SER A 252 -8.27 -7.49 1.12
N ILE A 253 -9.08 -6.46 0.92
CA ILE A 253 -9.99 -5.93 1.92
C ILE A 253 -11.39 -6.36 1.49
N ALA A 254 -12.08 -7.11 2.33
CA ALA A 254 -13.45 -7.56 2.09
C ALA A 254 -14.37 -6.97 3.16
N VAL A 255 -15.40 -6.24 2.72
CA VAL A 255 -16.51 -5.76 3.55
C VAL A 255 -17.68 -6.69 3.31
N ILE A 256 -18.13 -7.37 4.36
CA ILE A 256 -19.11 -8.46 4.27
C ILE A 256 -20.32 -8.13 5.15
N ILE A 257 -21.52 -8.35 4.61
CA ILE A 257 -22.76 -8.35 5.38
C ILE A 257 -23.15 -9.82 5.64
N PRO A 258 -22.92 -10.35 6.85
CA PRO A 258 -23.21 -11.74 7.18
C PRO A 258 -24.70 -12.03 7.18
N GLU A 259 -25.57 -11.04 7.43
CA GLU A 259 -27.03 -11.23 7.37
C GLU A 259 -27.61 -11.15 5.96
N ALA A 260 -26.79 -10.87 4.93
CA ALA A 260 -27.26 -10.82 3.55
C ALA A 260 -27.49 -12.23 3.00
N SER A 261 -28.53 -12.37 2.18
CA SER A 261 -28.83 -13.64 1.51
C SER A 261 -27.73 -14.05 0.53
N CYS A 262 -27.48 -15.36 0.41
CA CYS A 262 -26.45 -15.90 -0.48
C CYS A 262 -26.74 -15.67 -1.97
N ILE A 263 -28.00 -15.36 -2.35
CA ILE A 263 -28.35 -14.99 -3.73
C ILE A 263 -27.98 -13.54 -4.07
N CYS A 264 -27.48 -12.76 -3.11
CA CYS A 264 -27.13 -11.36 -3.34
C CYS A 264 -25.77 -11.21 -3.97
N GLU A 265 -25.75 -10.58 -5.14
CA GLU A 265 -24.53 -10.17 -5.84
C GLU A 265 -23.69 -9.15 -5.06
N THR A 266 -24.24 -8.54 -4.01
CA THR A 266 -23.62 -7.47 -3.20
C THR A 266 -23.46 -7.83 -1.72
N SER A 267 -23.52 -9.10 -1.35
CA SER A 267 -23.32 -9.53 0.05
C SER A 267 -21.90 -9.23 0.56
N ALA A 268 -20.93 -9.15 -0.36
CA ALA A 268 -19.56 -8.74 -0.06
C ALA A 268 -19.03 -7.77 -1.11
N TYR A 269 -18.19 -6.85 -0.67
CA TYR A 269 -17.42 -5.96 -1.53
C TYR A 269 -15.93 -6.17 -1.28
N ILE A 270 -15.19 -6.56 -2.32
CA ILE A 270 -13.77 -6.91 -2.23
C ILE A 270 -12.93 -5.94 -3.07
N ILE A 271 -11.90 -5.38 -2.46
CA ILE A 271 -10.85 -4.60 -3.12
C ILE A 271 -9.53 -5.33 -2.93
N THR A 272 -8.76 -5.50 -4.01
CA THR A 272 -7.42 -6.08 -3.93
C THR A 272 -6.39 -4.95 -3.96
N LEU A 273 -5.54 -4.93 -2.94
CA LEU A 273 -4.40 -4.04 -2.83
C LEU A 273 -3.13 -4.81 -3.16
N LYS A 274 -2.38 -4.32 -4.14
CA LYS A 274 -1.07 -4.85 -4.50
C LYS A 274 -0.01 -3.89 -3.98
N THR A 275 0.79 -4.33 -3.01
CA THR A 275 1.93 -3.55 -2.53
C THR A 275 3.05 -3.63 -3.56
N GLY A 276 3.55 -2.48 -4.01
CA GLY A 276 4.56 -2.44 -5.07
C GLY A 276 4.80 -1.04 -5.62
N CYS A 277 5.68 -0.95 -6.60
CA CYS A 277 6.02 0.32 -7.24
C CYS A 277 4.86 0.84 -8.10
N LEU A 278 4.56 2.13 -7.96
CA LEU A 278 3.66 2.83 -8.86
C LEU A 278 4.32 3.11 -10.21
N TYR A 279 3.55 2.90 -11.28
CA TYR A 279 4.05 3.13 -12.64
C TYR A 279 4.31 4.62 -12.89
N GLY A 280 5.42 4.93 -13.58
CA GLY A 280 5.79 6.31 -13.91
C GLY A 280 6.29 7.13 -12.71
N LYS A 281 6.63 6.48 -11.59
CA LYS A 281 7.32 7.12 -10.48
C LYS A 281 8.80 7.34 -10.81
N SER A 282 9.32 8.52 -10.51
CA SER A 282 10.74 8.86 -10.70
C SER A 282 11.26 9.67 -9.52
N ILE A 283 12.57 9.59 -9.31
CA ILE A 283 13.31 10.47 -8.41
C ILE A 283 14.03 11.53 -9.25
N HIS A 284 14.10 12.76 -8.76
CA HIS A 284 14.75 13.87 -9.44
C HIS A 284 15.61 14.68 -8.47
N TYR A 285 16.88 14.87 -8.79
CA TYR A 285 17.80 15.74 -8.08
C TYR A 285 17.39 17.21 -8.23
N ILE A 286 17.49 17.94 -7.12
CA ILE A 286 17.27 19.38 -7.08
C ILE A 286 18.63 20.04 -6.91
N SER A 287 19.07 20.73 -7.96
CA SER A 287 20.29 21.53 -7.92
C SER A 287 20.15 22.68 -6.90
N PRO A 288 21.18 22.96 -6.07
CA PRO A 288 21.18 24.09 -5.14
C PRO A 288 21.01 25.43 -5.86
N VAL A 289 21.51 25.51 -7.09
CA VAL A 289 21.37 26.68 -7.96
C VAL A 289 20.47 26.29 -9.12
N PRO A 290 19.31 26.96 -9.31
CA PRO A 290 18.42 26.64 -10.41
C PRO A 290 19.07 26.99 -11.74
N VAL A 291 19.40 25.98 -12.53
CA VAL A 291 19.98 26.15 -13.87
C VAL A 291 18.85 26.21 -14.89
N THR A 292 18.38 27.42 -15.21
CA THR A 292 17.35 27.61 -16.23
C THR A 292 17.94 27.53 -17.65
N ALA A 293 17.07 27.38 -18.65
CA ALA A 293 17.50 27.36 -20.05
C ALA A 293 18.17 28.68 -20.46
N GLU A 294 17.67 29.80 -19.95
CA GLU A 294 18.24 31.13 -20.19
C GLU A 294 19.65 31.24 -19.60
N LEU A 295 19.83 30.77 -18.36
CA LEU A 295 21.14 30.76 -17.70
C LEU A 295 22.12 29.86 -18.45
N TRP A 296 21.67 28.71 -18.95
CA TRP A 296 22.49 27.76 -19.71
C TRP A 296 23.02 28.34 -21.02
N LEU A 297 22.18 29.12 -21.72
CA LEU A 297 22.54 29.77 -22.98
C LEU A 297 23.55 30.91 -22.81
N GLN A 298 23.68 31.47 -21.60
CA GLN A 298 24.71 32.47 -21.31
C GLN A 298 26.12 31.87 -21.43
N LYS A 299 27.06 32.65 -21.98
CA LYS A 299 28.44 32.20 -22.19
C LYS A 299 29.21 32.00 -20.88
N ALA A 300 28.97 32.84 -19.87
CA ALA A 300 29.69 32.83 -18.60
C ALA A 300 28.79 33.35 -17.45
N PRO A 301 27.74 32.59 -17.07
CA PRO A 301 26.82 33.01 -16.01
C PRO A 301 27.56 33.10 -14.68
N LYS A 302 27.36 34.21 -13.95
CA LYS A 302 27.98 34.48 -12.65
C LYS A 302 26.92 34.64 -11.58
N ASP A 303 27.26 34.26 -10.35
CA ASP A 303 26.46 34.57 -9.17
C ASP A 303 26.67 36.04 -8.72
N GLU A 304 25.98 36.44 -7.65
CA GLU A 304 26.08 37.79 -7.07
C GLU A 304 27.51 38.16 -6.63
N ASN A 305 28.35 37.16 -6.33
CA ASN A 305 29.74 37.35 -5.92
C ASN A 305 30.72 37.29 -7.12
N GLY A 306 30.22 37.21 -8.34
CA GLY A 306 31.03 37.13 -9.56
C GLY A 306 31.63 35.75 -9.85
N PHE A 307 31.27 34.71 -9.10
CA PHE A 307 31.72 33.33 -9.32
C PHE A 307 30.93 32.70 -10.47
N LEU A 308 31.64 32.06 -11.41
CA LEU A 308 30.99 31.38 -12.54
C LEU A 308 30.16 30.20 -12.03
N ILE A 309 28.87 30.17 -12.34
CA ILE A 309 27.96 29.12 -11.89
C ILE A 309 28.17 27.84 -12.71
N LEU A 310 28.45 27.98 -14.00
CA LEU A 310 28.64 26.87 -14.93
C LEU A 310 30.08 26.80 -15.43
N LYS A 311 30.61 25.58 -15.52
CA LYS A 311 31.88 25.26 -16.15
C LYS A 311 31.62 24.64 -17.51
N GLU A 312 32.18 25.22 -18.57
CA GLU A 312 32.23 24.58 -19.89
C GLU A 312 33.33 23.52 -19.90
N LEU A 313 32.96 22.31 -20.33
CA LEU A 313 33.85 21.15 -20.37
C LEU A 313 34.66 21.14 -21.68
N PRO A 314 35.94 20.74 -21.65
CA PRO A 314 36.74 20.55 -22.85
C PRO A 314 36.09 19.59 -23.86
N VAL A 315 36.41 19.75 -25.13
CA VAL A 315 35.93 18.83 -26.18
C VAL A 315 36.45 17.41 -25.92
N ASN A 316 35.57 16.41 -26.05
CA ASN A 316 35.84 15.01 -25.71
C ASN A 316 36.37 14.82 -24.29
N TYR A 317 35.92 15.64 -23.34
CA TYR A 317 36.34 15.51 -21.95
C TYR A 317 35.95 14.15 -21.39
N ARG A 318 36.89 13.55 -20.65
CA ARG A 318 36.72 12.28 -19.97
C ARG A 318 37.02 12.45 -18.49
N PRO A 319 36.10 12.06 -17.60
CA PRO A 319 36.31 12.20 -16.17
C PRO A 319 37.47 11.29 -15.72
N PRO A 320 38.30 11.75 -14.77
CA PRO A 320 39.29 10.92 -14.11
C PRO A 320 38.71 9.67 -13.46
N SER A 321 39.61 8.73 -13.10
CA SER A 321 39.25 7.56 -12.30
C SER A 321 40.10 7.44 -11.04
N VAL A 322 39.85 6.38 -10.27
CA VAL A 322 40.70 5.95 -9.14
C VAL A 322 42.17 5.74 -9.50
N HIS A 323 42.49 5.46 -10.77
CA HIS A 323 43.87 5.27 -11.23
C HIS A 323 44.59 6.60 -11.51
N GLY A 324 43.91 7.73 -11.34
CA GLY A 324 44.47 9.07 -11.47
C GLY A 324 43.88 9.89 -12.61
N ILE A 325 44.28 11.16 -12.64
CA ILE A 325 43.74 12.19 -13.54
C ILE A 325 43.93 11.86 -15.02
N ALA A 326 45.02 11.17 -15.38
CA ALA A 326 45.36 10.84 -16.75
C ALA A 326 44.74 9.53 -17.27
N ILE A 327 44.06 8.76 -16.42
CA ILE A 327 43.58 7.41 -16.73
C ILE A 327 42.05 7.35 -16.57
N PRO A 328 41.28 7.87 -17.52
CA PRO A 328 39.83 7.67 -17.53
C PRO A 328 39.53 6.19 -17.82
N ILE A 329 38.57 5.62 -17.10
CA ILE A 329 38.08 4.24 -17.27
C ILE A 329 36.58 4.15 -17.56
N SER A 330 35.88 5.29 -17.48
CA SER A 330 34.44 5.36 -17.72
C SER A 330 34.13 5.46 -19.20
N ASP A 331 32.92 4.98 -19.56
CA ASP A 331 32.34 5.10 -20.88
C ASP A 331 31.73 6.48 -21.15
N ASN A 332 31.72 7.36 -20.14
CA ASN A 332 31.16 8.70 -20.28
C ASN A 332 32.14 9.65 -20.99
N PHE A 333 31.71 10.11 -22.16
CA PHE A 333 32.23 11.32 -22.79
C PHE A 333 31.34 12.51 -22.47
N TYR A 334 31.97 13.67 -22.36
CA TYR A 334 31.31 14.96 -22.24
C TYR A 334 31.79 15.89 -23.35
N ASN A 335 30.91 16.78 -23.80
CA ASN A 335 31.17 17.67 -24.93
C ASN A 335 31.80 16.91 -26.13
N ALA A 336 31.17 15.82 -26.53
CA ALA A 336 31.70 14.88 -27.51
C ALA A 336 31.75 15.44 -28.94
N ASP A 337 32.91 15.39 -29.59
CA ASP A 337 33.11 15.70 -31.01
C ASP A 337 33.95 14.60 -31.68
N PRO A 338 33.34 13.72 -32.49
CA PRO A 338 34.06 12.64 -33.17
C PRO A 338 35.16 13.11 -34.13
N SER A 339 35.13 14.36 -34.58
CA SER A 339 36.15 14.93 -35.47
C SER A 339 37.46 15.29 -34.75
N LYS A 340 37.44 15.29 -33.41
CA LYS A 340 38.56 15.70 -32.56
C LYS A 340 39.17 14.49 -31.84
N PRO A 341 40.47 14.55 -31.48
CA PRO A 341 41.10 13.48 -30.73
C PRO A 341 40.43 13.28 -29.36
N ARG A 342 40.48 12.03 -28.88
CA ARG A 342 39.99 11.66 -27.55
C ARG A 342 40.94 12.18 -26.48
N MET A 343 40.42 12.91 -25.49
CA MET A 343 41.22 13.40 -24.37
C MET A 343 41.74 12.24 -23.50
N ARG A 344 42.96 12.37 -22.94
CA ARG A 344 43.55 11.42 -21.96
C ARG A 344 43.51 9.95 -22.41
N ASN A 345 43.82 9.70 -23.69
CA ASN A 345 43.69 8.37 -24.31
C ASN A 345 45.03 7.65 -24.53
N TYR A 346 46.01 7.88 -23.66
CA TYR A 346 47.37 7.36 -23.80
C TYR A 346 47.49 5.88 -23.39
N PHE A 347 46.83 5.51 -22.29
CA PHE A 347 46.92 4.18 -21.70
C PHE A 347 45.98 3.17 -22.37
N LYS A 348 46.37 1.88 -22.39
CA LYS A 348 45.57 0.80 -22.98
C LYS A 348 44.17 0.70 -22.36
N ILE A 349 44.08 0.72 -21.03
CA ILE A 349 42.80 0.69 -20.29
C ILE A 349 41.87 1.87 -20.65
N SER A 350 42.46 3.03 -20.94
CA SER A 350 41.69 4.21 -21.36
C SER A 350 41.23 4.11 -22.82
N LYS A 351 41.99 3.43 -23.69
CA LYS A 351 41.60 3.17 -25.09
C LYS A 351 40.43 2.19 -25.18
N ASP A 352 40.40 1.21 -24.27
CA ASP A 352 39.40 0.13 -24.21
C ASP A 352 38.08 0.56 -23.53
N SER A 353 38.01 1.77 -22.97
CA SER A 353 36.82 2.40 -22.38
C SER A 353 36.42 3.65 -23.16
N GLY A 354 35.31 4.29 -22.82
CA GLY A 354 34.94 5.59 -23.40
C GLY A 354 34.31 5.42 -24.78
N PHE A 355 33.05 4.98 -24.80
CA PHE A 355 32.27 4.82 -26.01
C PHE A 355 31.28 5.97 -26.17
N TYR A 356 31.21 6.55 -27.37
CA TYR A 356 30.16 7.51 -27.68
C TYR A 356 28.80 6.83 -27.59
N LYS A 357 27.82 7.58 -27.10
CA LYS A 357 26.41 7.19 -26.98
C LYS A 357 25.63 7.80 -28.13
N LYS A 358 25.09 9.02 -27.95
CA LYS A 358 24.34 9.72 -29.00
C LYS A 358 25.23 10.12 -30.19
N CYS A 359 26.51 10.39 -29.94
CA CYS A 359 27.51 10.68 -30.97
C CYS A 359 28.11 9.41 -31.61
N ALA A 360 27.61 8.21 -31.30
CA ALA A 360 28.12 6.97 -31.88
C ALA A 360 27.99 6.98 -33.42
N ASN A 361 29.05 6.55 -34.10
CA ASN A 361 29.13 6.46 -35.57
C ASN A 361 28.88 7.79 -36.31
N LYS A 362 29.08 8.94 -35.66
CA LYS A 362 29.02 10.26 -36.29
C LYS A 362 30.42 10.74 -36.66
N SER A 363 30.54 11.57 -37.70
CA SER A 363 31.83 12.15 -38.09
C SER A 363 32.13 13.52 -37.46
N SER A 364 31.11 14.22 -36.96
CA SER A 364 31.26 15.57 -36.41
C SER A 364 30.29 15.85 -35.27
N ARG A 365 30.60 16.86 -34.44
CA ARG A 365 29.70 17.34 -33.37
C ARG A 365 28.29 17.68 -33.87
N ALA A 366 28.17 18.33 -35.03
CA ALA A 366 26.89 18.76 -35.57
C ALA A 366 25.95 17.58 -35.86
N GLU A 367 26.51 16.46 -36.34
CA GLU A 367 25.76 15.24 -36.64
C GLU A 367 25.25 14.50 -35.39
N CYS A 368 25.77 14.81 -34.19
CA CYS A 368 25.21 14.29 -32.94
C CYS A 368 23.79 14.80 -32.67
N ASN A 369 23.41 15.97 -33.23
CA ASN A 369 22.08 16.56 -33.13
C ASN A 369 21.51 16.59 -31.70
N CYS A 370 22.29 17.15 -30.76
CA CYS A 370 21.93 17.28 -29.35
C CYS A 370 20.92 18.42 -29.14
N THR A 371 19.75 18.09 -28.58
CA THR A 371 18.73 19.06 -28.18
C THR A 371 19.13 19.80 -26.90
N LEU A 372 18.52 20.96 -26.63
CA LEU A 372 18.81 21.72 -25.41
C LEU A 372 18.52 20.92 -24.13
N ALA A 373 17.43 20.13 -24.11
CA ALA A 373 17.07 19.29 -22.97
C ALA A 373 18.13 18.21 -22.69
N GLU A 374 18.72 17.61 -23.73
CA GLU A 374 19.78 16.63 -23.58
C GLU A 374 21.10 17.27 -23.13
N LYS A 375 21.41 18.47 -23.62
CA LYS A 375 22.59 19.24 -23.18
C LYS A 375 22.52 19.56 -21.68
N MET A 376 21.34 19.90 -21.19
CA MET A 376 21.07 20.19 -19.77
C MET A 376 20.78 18.93 -18.95
N SER A 377 20.75 17.74 -19.57
CA SER A 377 20.47 16.51 -18.86
C SER A 377 21.69 16.04 -18.09
N SER A 378 21.42 15.51 -16.89
CA SER A 378 22.41 14.84 -16.08
C SER A 378 22.45 13.32 -16.25
N LEU A 379 21.67 12.75 -17.17
CA LEU A 379 21.69 11.31 -17.39
C LEU A 379 22.94 10.90 -18.19
N ALA A 380 23.62 9.83 -17.77
CA ALA A 380 24.76 9.25 -18.45
C ALA A 380 24.46 8.95 -19.93
N ALA A 381 23.23 8.56 -20.25
CA ALA A 381 22.76 8.31 -21.62
C ALA A 381 22.98 9.50 -22.56
N PHE A 382 22.94 10.73 -22.03
CA PHE A 382 23.12 11.98 -22.77
C PHE A 382 24.44 12.68 -22.47
N SER A 383 25.38 12.02 -21.77
CA SER A 383 26.65 12.63 -21.36
C SER A 383 27.40 13.27 -22.53
N ASP A 384 27.36 12.63 -23.71
CA ASP A 384 27.96 13.13 -24.95
C ASP A 384 27.54 14.57 -25.28
N CYS A 385 26.28 14.89 -24.99
CA CYS A 385 25.67 16.18 -25.27
C CYS A 385 25.95 17.22 -24.18
N THR A 386 26.29 16.80 -22.96
CA THR A 386 26.54 17.69 -21.83
C THR A 386 27.80 18.53 -22.06
N GLU A 387 27.61 19.82 -22.29
CA GLU A 387 28.69 20.79 -22.60
C GLU A 387 29.13 21.57 -21.35
N LYS A 388 28.18 21.85 -20.45
CA LYS A 388 28.40 22.63 -19.24
C LYS A 388 27.92 21.84 -18.03
N VAL A 389 28.47 22.13 -16.87
CA VAL A 389 28.08 21.51 -15.61
C VAL A 389 28.13 22.53 -14.47
N LEU A 390 27.43 22.24 -13.37
CA LEU A 390 27.46 23.09 -12.19
C LEU A 390 28.88 23.14 -11.62
N ARG A 391 29.38 24.35 -11.41
CA ARG A 391 30.72 24.60 -10.88
C ARG A 391 30.66 24.84 -9.38
N MET A 392 31.60 24.25 -8.65
CA MET A 392 31.76 24.42 -7.21
C MET A 392 33.21 24.70 -6.87
N ARG A 393 33.44 25.42 -5.76
CA ARG A 393 34.78 25.73 -5.27
C ARG A 393 35.15 24.77 -4.13
N TYR A 394 36.39 24.29 -4.11
CA TYR A 394 36.93 23.53 -2.99
C TYR A 394 37.18 24.45 -1.77
N PRO A 395 36.96 23.98 -0.52
CA PRO A 395 36.34 22.70 -0.17
C PRO A 395 34.82 22.72 -0.37
N VAL A 396 34.27 21.61 -0.86
CA VAL A 396 32.81 21.44 -1.00
C VAL A 396 32.22 21.15 0.39
N THR A 397 32.06 22.17 1.22
CA THR A 397 31.62 22.01 2.62
C THR A 397 30.10 21.87 2.78
N LYS A 398 29.32 22.28 1.77
CA LYS A 398 27.86 22.21 1.77
C LYS A 398 27.35 21.94 0.36
N LEU A 399 27.29 20.67 -0.03
CA LEU A 399 26.47 20.25 -1.17
C LEU A 399 25.10 19.81 -0.61
N PRO A 400 24.07 20.67 -0.58
CA PRO A 400 22.76 20.24 -0.15
C PRO A 400 22.21 19.28 -1.21
N ILE A 401 22.02 18.03 -0.82
CA ILE A 401 21.50 16.99 -1.69
C ILE A 401 20.02 16.85 -1.40
N HIS A 402 19.19 17.42 -2.26
CA HIS A 402 17.74 17.32 -2.19
C HIS A 402 17.20 16.57 -3.40
N PHE A 403 16.18 15.75 -3.17
CA PHE A 403 15.51 15.00 -4.21
C PHE A 403 14.02 15.19 -4.13
N ASN A 404 13.35 15.13 -5.27
CA ASN A 404 11.91 15.06 -5.39
C ASN A 404 11.50 13.70 -5.93
N LEU A 405 10.41 13.16 -5.38
CA LEU A 405 9.64 12.09 -5.98
C LEU A 405 8.55 12.71 -6.86
N LYS A 406 8.53 12.30 -8.12
CA LYS A 406 7.50 12.67 -9.08
C LYS A 406 6.68 11.45 -9.44
N HIS A 407 5.37 11.58 -9.39
CA HIS A 407 4.43 10.57 -9.88
C HIS A 407 3.17 11.26 -10.37
N SER A 408 2.80 11.02 -11.65
CA SER A 408 1.73 11.75 -12.32
C SER A 408 1.96 13.27 -12.22
N ASN A 409 1.02 14.02 -11.66
CA ASN A 409 1.12 15.47 -11.43
C ASN A 409 1.60 15.84 -10.01
N SER A 410 1.87 14.85 -9.16
CA SER A 410 2.33 15.09 -7.79
C SER A 410 3.86 15.13 -7.72
N ILE A 411 4.38 16.18 -7.09
CA ILE A 411 5.80 16.34 -6.77
C ILE A 411 5.90 16.49 -5.26
N LYS A 412 6.70 15.65 -4.62
CA LYS A 412 6.94 15.68 -3.17
C LYS A 412 8.44 15.58 -2.91
N ASN A 413 8.92 16.25 -1.87
CA ASN A 413 10.30 16.08 -1.42
C ASN A 413 10.51 14.62 -0.98
N LEU A 414 11.64 14.03 -1.36
CA LEU A 414 12.04 12.72 -0.90
C LEU A 414 12.20 12.76 0.61
N SER A 415 11.40 11.96 1.30
CA SER A 415 11.43 11.82 2.76
C SER A 415 11.34 10.34 3.13
N PHE A 416 11.50 10.06 4.44
CA PHE A 416 11.16 8.75 4.99
C PHE A 416 9.76 8.33 4.50
N PRO A 417 9.59 7.08 4.01
CA PRO A 417 10.42 5.88 4.23
C PRO A 417 11.44 5.53 3.13
N TYR A 418 11.71 6.42 2.17
CA TYR A 418 12.67 6.12 1.09
C TYR A 418 14.12 6.33 1.54
N PHE A 419 14.95 5.31 1.34
CA PHE A 419 16.39 5.40 1.51
C PHE A 419 17.09 5.35 0.17
N VAL A 420 18.07 6.23 -0.03
CA VAL A 420 18.86 6.31 -1.25
C VAL A 420 20.34 6.13 -0.93
N THR A 421 21.04 5.53 -1.87
CA THR A 421 22.51 5.45 -1.90
C THR A 421 23.00 6.39 -2.99
N ILE A 422 24.11 7.07 -2.71
CA ILE A 422 24.78 7.97 -3.66
C ILE A 422 26.15 7.36 -3.93
N THR A 423 26.45 7.15 -5.20
CA THR A 423 27.69 6.50 -5.65
C THR A 423 28.34 7.36 -6.73
N GLU A 424 29.65 7.57 -6.64
CA GLU A 424 30.40 8.24 -7.70
C GLU A 424 30.68 7.22 -8.83
N VAL A 425 30.31 7.57 -10.06
CA VAL A 425 30.29 6.65 -11.21
C VAL A 425 31.68 6.18 -11.61
N ASN A 426 32.71 6.98 -11.34
CA ASN A 426 34.11 6.67 -11.67
C ASN A 426 34.89 6.10 -10.46
N GLN A 427 34.18 5.74 -9.39
CA GLN A 427 34.66 5.14 -8.14
C GLN A 427 35.68 5.97 -7.35
N ARG A 428 35.77 7.28 -7.60
CA ARG A 428 36.72 8.16 -6.90
C ARG A 428 36.33 8.35 -5.44
N THR A 429 37.31 8.34 -4.55
CA THR A 429 37.13 8.52 -3.10
C THR A 429 37.63 9.87 -2.58
N ASN A 430 38.44 10.59 -3.37
CA ASN A 430 39.01 11.88 -2.99
C ASN A 430 38.60 13.02 -3.94
N TRP A 431 38.62 14.24 -3.39
CA TRP A 431 38.29 15.48 -4.11
C TRP A 431 39.54 16.19 -4.65
N GLU A 432 40.58 15.45 -5.00
CA GLU A 432 41.86 16.02 -5.45
C GLU A 432 41.82 16.37 -6.95
N GLY A 433 42.41 17.51 -7.29
CA GLY A 433 42.44 18.05 -8.65
C GLY A 433 41.10 18.64 -9.13
N SER A 434 41.19 19.72 -9.90
CA SER A 434 40.01 20.43 -10.41
C SER A 434 39.33 19.66 -11.54
N GLU A 435 38.32 18.83 -11.22
CA GLU A 435 37.78 17.82 -12.12
C GLU A 435 36.26 17.64 -11.96
N LEU A 436 35.67 16.92 -12.92
CA LEU A 436 34.26 16.52 -12.91
C LEU A 436 34.02 15.30 -12.01
N PHE A 437 32.96 15.38 -11.20
CA PHE A 437 32.40 14.27 -10.45
C PHE A 437 31.00 13.96 -10.96
N HIS A 438 30.72 12.68 -11.17
CA HIS A 438 29.41 12.21 -11.63
C HIS A 438 28.84 11.27 -10.57
N PHE A 439 27.70 11.65 -10.00
CA PHE A 439 27.02 10.87 -8.98
C PHE A 439 25.78 10.20 -9.54
N LYS A 440 25.61 8.93 -9.19
CA LYS A 440 24.38 8.17 -9.38
C LYS A 440 23.73 7.93 -8.03
N VAL A 441 22.46 8.28 -7.98
CA VAL A 441 21.58 8.13 -6.83
C VAL A 441 20.63 6.99 -7.13
N SER A 442 20.50 6.04 -6.21
CA SER A 442 19.57 4.93 -6.39
C SER A 442 18.91 4.54 -5.08
N THR A 443 17.64 4.16 -5.14
CA THR A 443 16.93 3.62 -3.98
C THR A 443 17.57 2.33 -3.51
N VAL A 444 17.69 2.15 -2.20
CA VAL A 444 18.26 0.95 -1.61
C VAL A 444 17.37 -0.26 -1.90
N PRO A 445 17.91 -1.35 -2.48
CA PRO A 445 17.14 -2.58 -2.71
C PRO A 445 16.59 -3.14 -1.40
N GLY A 446 15.35 -3.63 -1.42
CA GLY A 446 14.70 -4.27 -0.25
C GLY A 446 14.05 -3.32 0.76
N VAL A 447 14.27 -2.00 0.66
CA VAL A 447 13.56 -0.99 1.48
C VAL A 447 12.73 -0.01 0.66
N SER A 448 12.80 -0.11 -0.67
CA SER A 448 11.92 0.57 -1.62
C SER A 448 11.24 -0.48 -2.49
N HIS A 449 9.96 -0.29 -2.83
CA HIS A 449 9.32 -1.12 -3.82
C HIS A 449 9.72 -0.77 -5.27
N CYS A 450 10.21 0.45 -5.46
CA CYS A 450 10.66 0.96 -6.75
C CYS A 450 12.19 0.90 -6.85
N ASN A 451 12.70 0.57 -8.03
CA ASN A 451 14.11 0.76 -8.37
C ASN A 451 14.26 2.13 -9.05
N LEU A 452 14.24 3.20 -8.24
CA LEU A 452 14.37 4.57 -8.75
C LEU A 452 15.85 4.95 -8.77
N SER A 453 16.26 5.64 -9.83
CA SER A 453 17.59 6.24 -9.89
C SER A 453 17.57 7.57 -10.62
N ASP A 454 18.48 8.44 -10.23
CA ASP A 454 18.77 9.69 -10.94
C ASP A 454 20.27 9.99 -10.85
N GLU A 455 20.73 10.89 -11.70
CA GLU A 455 22.15 11.20 -11.85
C GLU A 455 22.37 12.72 -11.84
N PHE A 456 23.50 13.16 -11.31
CA PHE A 456 23.89 14.57 -11.33
C PHE A 456 25.41 14.72 -11.40
N GLN A 457 25.88 15.84 -11.95
CA GLN A 457 27.29 16.14 -12.09
C GLN A 457 27.65 17.48 -11.48
N ILE A 458 28.86 17.56 -10.92
CA ILE A 458 29.46 18.81 -10.47
C ILE A 458 30.92 18.87 -10.90
N TYR A 459 31.41 20.05 -11.22
CA TYR A 459 32.82 20.32 -11.43
C TYR A 459 33.39 21.03 -10.22
N VAL A 460 34.43 20.49 -9.62
CA VAL A 460 35.10 21.12 -8.47
C VAL A 460 36.35 21.84 -8.97
N ASP A 461 36.45 23.12 -8.66
CA ASP A 461 37.61 23.96 -8.96
C ASP A 461 38.43 24.26 -7.68
N ASP A 462 39.67 24.70 -7.89
CA ASP A 462 40.65 25.03 -6.85
C ASP A 462 40.95 23.89 -5.86
N ALA A 463 40.71 22.65 -6.28
CA ALA A 463 41.04 21.48 -5.47
C ALA A 463 42.56 21.30 -5.36
N PRO A 464 43.08 20.85 -4.20
CA PRO A 464 44.50 20.60 -4.03
C PRO A 464 44.98 19.57 -5.05
N LEU A 465 46.18 19.80 -5.60
CA LEU A 465 46.78 18.90 -6.56
C LEU A 465 47.08 17.54 -5.91
N ALA A 466 46.67 16.45 -6.56
CA ALA A 466 46.93 15.08 -6.09
C ALA A 466 48.43 14.77 -5.93
N PHE A 467 49.28 15.42 -6.73
CA PHE A 467 50.74 15.25 -6.68
C PHE A 467 51.44 16.58 -6.97
N PRO A 468 51.94 17.33 -5.97
CA PRO A 468 52.74 18.55 -6.19
C PRO A 468 54.15 18.25 -6.74
N GLY A 469 54.46 16.97 -7.02
CA GLY A 469 55.79 16.51 -7.39
C GLY A 469 56.42 17.28 -8.55
N GLN A 470 55.68 17.62 -9.60
CA GLN A 470 56.25 18.40 -10.72
C GLN A 470 56.65 19.83 -10.31
N TYR A 471 55.83 20.49 -9.50
CA TYR A 471 56.16 21.83 -8.99
C TYR A 471 57.32 21.78 -8.00
N LEU A 472 57.34 20.76 -7.14
CA LEU A 472 58.42 20.53 -6.19
C LEU A 472 59.74 20.24 -6.91
N ILE A 473 59.73 19.33 -7.89
CA ILE A 473 60.90 19.00 -8.70
C ILE A 473 61.36 20.23 -9.46
N SER A 474 60.46 20.94 -10.14
CA SER A 474 60.79 22.15 -10.89
C SER A 474 61.42 23.23 -10.01
N ALA A 475 60.85 23.48 -8.83
CA ALA A 475 61.36 24.45 -7.86
C ALA A 475 62.74 24.04 -7.34
N LEU A 476 62.93 22.75 -7.01
CA LEU A 476 64.22 22.21 -6.57
C LEU A 476 65.28 22.32 -7.66
N THR A 477 64.96 21.96 -8.91
CA THR A 477 65.91 22.12 -10.04
C THR A 477 66.24 23.58 -10.31
N ALA A 478 65.27 24.48 -10.23
CA ALA A 478 65.50 25.92 -10.45
C ALA A 478 66.40 26.50 -9.35
N LEU A 479 66.18 26.12 -8.09
CA LEU A 479 67.06 26.49 -6.98
C LEU A 479 68.48 25.98 -7.20
N LEU A 480 68.63 24.70 -7.56
CA LEU A 480 69.94 24.06 -7.73
C LEU A 480 70.73 24.69 -8.88
N ILE A 481 70.10 24.91 -10.04
CA ILE A 481 70.71 25.59 -11.18
C ILE A 481 71.04 27.04 -10.84
N GLY A 482 70.12 27.76 -10.18
CA GLY A 482 70.33 29.14 -9.74
C GLY A 482 71.51 29.27 -8.78
N SER A 483 71.64 28.36 -7.81
CA SER A 483 72.77 28.30 -6.89
C SER A 483 74.08 28.02 -7.61
N ILE A 484 74.12 27.09 -8.57
CA ILE A 484 75.33 26.80 -9.34
C ILE A 484 75.76 28.03 -10.15
N ILE A 485 74.82 28.69 -10.84
CA ILE A 485 75.11 29.89 -11.63
C ILE A 485 75.61 31.02 -10.72
N PHE A 486 74.99 31.21 -9.55
CA PHE A 486 75.38 32.24 -8.59
C PHE A 486 76.79 31.97 -8.03
N VAL A 487 77.11 30.73 -7.68
CA VAL A 487 78.47 30.36 -7.22
C VAL A 487 79.49 30.54 -8.33
N ALA A 488 79.19 30.13 -9.57
CA ALA A 488 80.08 30.34 -10.71
C ALA A 488 80.33 31.83 -10.98
N PHE A 489 79.29 32.66 -10.89
CA PHE A 489 79.38 34.11 -10.99
C PHE A 489 80.27 34.70 -9.88
N LEU A 490 80.11 34.26 -8.64
CA LEU A 490 80.96 34.71 -7.53
C LEU A 490 82.43 34.30 -7.73
N ILE A 491 82.70 33.07 -8.17
CA ILE A 491 84.06 32.60 -8.47
C ILE A 491 84.71 33.48 -9.54
N GLN A 492 83.96 33.83 -10.59
CA GLN A 492 84.42 34.69 -11.67
C GLN A 492 84.61 36.15 -11.24
N LEU A 493 83.76 36.67 -10.35
CA LEU A 493 83.81 38.06 -9.89
C LEU A 493 84.94 38.32 -8.87
N TYR A 494 85.31 37.29 -8.09
CA TYR A 494 86.39 37.36 -7.11
C TYR A 494 87.72 36.76 -7.60
N ASP A 495 87.80 36.35 -8.87
CA ASP A 495 89.01 35.80 -9.53
C ASP A 495 89.65 34.65 -8.73
N ILE A 496 88.79 33.78 -8.17
CA ILE A 496 89.23 32.67 -7.32
C ILE A 496 89.71 31.53 -8.21
N ASN A 497 91.02 31.28 -8.23
CA ASN A 497 91.61 30.16 -8.97
C ASN A 497 91.42 28.85 -8.20
N VAL A 498 90.40 28.07 -8.56
CA VAL A 498 89.99 26.84 -7.84
C VAL A 498 90.94 25.65 -8.06
N TRP A 499 91.86 25.76 -9.02
CA TRP A 499 92.78 24.68 -9.42
C TRP A 499 94.20 24.80 -8.88
N ASP A 500 94.46 25.75 -7.97
CA ASP A 500 95.76 25.84 -7.31
C ASP A 500 95.86 24.77 -6.21
N GLU A 501 96.75 23.78 -6.38
CA GLU A 501 96.94 22.62 -5.48
C GLU A 501 97.24 23.00 -4.01
N ASN A 502 97.51 24.28 -3.73
CA ASN A 502 97.78 24.78 -2.38
C ASN A 502 96.53 25.19 -1.58
N TRP A 503 95.32 25.23 -2.16
CA TRP A 503 94.12 25.68 -1.43
C TRP A 503 93.69 24.73 -0.31
N MET A 504 93.91 23.41 -0.47
CA MET A 504 93.60 22.42 0.59
C MET A 504 94.58 22.45 1.78
N SER A 505 95.75 23.08 1.66
CA SER A 505 96.71 23.20 2.76
C SER A 505 96.56 24.48 3.60
N SER A 506 95.87 25.50 3.07
CA SER A 506 95.74 26.83 3.68
C SER A 506 94.46 27.01 4.54
N GLN A 507 93.49 26.09 4.46
CA GLN A 507 92.25 26.19 5.26
C GLN A 507 92.37 25.73 6.72
N LYS A 508 93.58 25.42 7.22
CA LYS A 508 93.78 25.01 8.62
C LYS A 508 93.82 26.16 9.64
N SER A 509 93.56 27.40 9.25
CA SER A 509 93.61 28.53 10.21
C SER A 509 92.64 29.70 9.96
N LYS A 510 91.48 29.48 9.33
CA LYS A 510 90.41 30.50 9.31
C LYS A 510 89.06 29.84 9.57
N GLU A 511 88.76 29.66 10.86
CA GLU A 511 87.38 29.58 11.33
C GLU A 511 86.67 30.88 10.93
N ILE A 512 85.81 30.79 9.93
CA ILE A 512 84.80 31.81 9.67
C ILE A 512 83.48 31.20 10.12
N PHE A 513 83.04 31.63 11.30
CA PHE A 513 81.69 31.45 11.79
C PHE A 513 80.70 32.05 10.78
N ILE A 514 79.97 31.19 10.07
CA ILE A 514 78.74 31.58 9.39
C ILE A 514 77.59 31.12 10.28
N ALA A 515 77.10 32.03 11.11
CA ALA A 515 75.84 31.88 11.80
C ALA A 515 74.72 31.91 10.75
N ALA A 516 74.11 30.74 10.49
CA ALA A 516 72.83 30.67 9.80
C ALA A 516 71.73 30.79 10.85
N GLU A 517 71.27 32.01 11.10
CA GLU A 517 69.96 32.25 11.72
C GLU A 517 68.88 31.83 10.72
N TYR A 518 68.21 30.72 11.03
CA TYR A 518 66.91 30.39 10.48
C TYR A 518 65.84 31.23 11.19
N PRO A 519 64.98 32.00 10.50
CA PRO A 519 63.66 32.28 11.02
C PRO A 519 62.78 31.07 10.70
N LEU A 520 62.51 30.26 11.72
CA LEU A 520 61.24 29.56 11.80
C LEU A 520 60.14 30.63 11.82
N MET A 521 59.36 30.74 10.74
CA MET A 521 58.01 31.26 10.82
C MET A 521 57.03 30.13 10.52
N LEU A 522 56.14 29.95 11.49
CA LEU A 522 54.90 29.18 11.48
C LEU A 522 54.07 29.35 10.20
#